data_AF-A0A4Q3YKQ0-F1
#
_entry.id   AF-A0A4Q3YKQ0-F1
#
_cell.length_a   1.000
_cell.length_b   1.000
_cell.length_c   1.000
_cell.angle_alpha   90.00
_cell.angle_beta   90.00
_cell.angle_gamma   90.00
#
_symmetry.space_group_name_H-M   'P 1'
#
loop_
_entity.id
_entity.type
_entity.pdbx_description
1 polymer ?
#
loop_
_entity_poly.entity_id
_entity_poly.type
_entity_poly.pdbx_seq_one_letter_code
_entity_poly.pdbx_strand_id
1 'polypeptide(L)'
;MIESVQSDKFTPKSRVIEYLFNQRFDPNLGDFSDPIITSDALKEAIVECNKLASKKLSTNNPANFLKDFLRSPRRNELWPQKLKDARISARQKYRKKRVFAFVPYDDEQSEPFPDRFVLEDGATEHLVESVSLPFAARALGRKDEAWLIQVCVHQRIIQSQFALHSVLSSEVVDFFHLQNSVKMTPEIDAIFLLTLRRGKQLIKALVTLEAKRNEPILIDQIRAQVAIMSKQCKSNRSLADISFIIPVAARSEVRLGHRIVGVFEMAPIPVDTGASAHDNDEEHLIPLEILYGVPYRLKPEVSGI
;
A
#
# COMPACT_ATOMS: atom_id res chain seq x y z
N MET A 1 35.43 -23.00 -23.48
CA MET A 1 34.80 -21.67 -23.59
C MET A 1 33.47 -21.76 -22.87
N ILE A 2 33.43 -21.28 -21.63
CA ILE A 2 32.19 -21.24 -20.84
C ILE A 2 31.51 -19.94 -21.27
N GLU A 3 30.32 -20.07 -21.86
CA GLU A 3 29.49 -18.95 -22.28
C GLU A 3 29.28 -18.00 -21.11
N SER A 4 29.74 -16.77 -21.29
CA SER A 4 29.44 -15.64 -20.43
C SER A 4 27.96 -15.27 -20.60
N VAL A 5 27.09 -15.98 -19.89
CA VAL A 5 25.65 -15.71 -19.85
C VAL A 5 25.40 -14.43 -19.05
N GLN A 6 25.14 -13.33 -19.77
CA GLN A 6 24.32 -12.16 -19.40
C GLN A 6 24.23 -11.81 -17.89
N SER A 7 25.37 -11.55 -17.23
CA SER A 7 25.39 -11.24 -15.79
C SER A 7 24.84 -9.85 -15.42
N ASP A 8 24.60 -8.96 -16.38
CA ASP A 8 24.41 -7.52 -16.12
C ASP A 8 22.95 -7.05 -16.04
N LYS A 9 21.95 -7.91 -16.24
CA LYS A 9 20.52 -7.48 -16.18
C LYS A 9 19.83 -7.70 -14.83
N PHE A 10 20.35 -8.55 -13.95
CA PHE A 10 19.64 -8.92 -12.72
C PHE A 10 20.17 -8.17 -11.49
N THR A 11 19.29 -7.48 -10.78
CA THR A 11 19.62 -6.98 -9.44
C THR A 11 19.85 -8.15 -8.48
N PRO A 12 20.64 -7.99 -7.42
CA PRO A 12 20.83 -9.04 -6.41
C PRO A 12 19.51 -9.59 -5.85
N LYS A 13 18.48 -8.74 -5.69
CA LYS A 13 17.16 -9.17 -5.21
C LYS A 13 16.44 -10.04 -6.24
N SER A 14 16.47 -9.67 -7.52
CA SER A 14 15.88 -10.45 -8.61
C SER A 14 16.47 -11.86 -8.66
N ARG A 15 17.79 -12.00 -8.45
CA ARG A 15 18.47 -13.31 -8.39
C ARG A 15 17.96 -14.18 -7.24
N VAL A 16 17.81 -13.60 -6.05
CA VAL A 16 17.27 -14.32 -4.88
C VAL A 16 15.82 -14.76 -5.10
N ILE A 17 15.00 -13.90 -5.72
CA ILE A 17 13.60 -14.23 -6.06
C ILE A 17 13.56 -15.43 -7.03
N GLU A 18 14.36 -15.39 -8.09
CA GLU A 18 14.42 -16.48 -9.08
C GLU A 18 14.97 -17.78 -8.47
N TYR A 19 15.97 -17.68 -7.59
CA TYR A 19 16.49 -18.83 -6.85
C TYR A 19 15.39 -19.51 -6.02
N LEU A 20 14.64 -18.73 -5.24
CA LEU A 20 13.52 -19.25 -4.42
C LEU A 20 12.42 -19.87 -5.29
N PHE A 21 12.12 -19.25 -6.43
CA PHE A 21 11.15 -19.79 -7.38
C PHE A 21 11.59 -21.16 -7.91
N ASN A 22 12.84 -21.29 -8.36
CA ASN A 22 13.38 -22.53 -8.91
C ASN A 22 13.40 -23.69 -7.91
N GLN A 23 13.48 -23.39 -6.61
CA GLN A 23 13.44 -24.41 -5.57
C GLN A 23 12.02 -24.92 -5.26
N ARG A 24 10.99 -24.11 -5.52
CA ARG A 24 9.64 -24.33 -4.99
C ARG A 24 8.58 -24.63 -6.05
N PHE A 25 8.77 -24.11 -7.25
CA PHE A 25 7.85 -24.28 -8.37
C PHE A 25 8.08 -25.63 -9.06
N ASP A 26 7.03 -26.44 -9.15
CA ASP A 26 7.02 -27.67 -9.94
C ASP A 26 6.47 -27.34 -11.35
N PRO A 27 7.31 -27.37 -12.39
CA PRO A 27 6.87 -27.06 -13.74
C PRO A 27 5.90 -28.10 -14.33
N ASN A 28 5.85 -29.33 -13.78
CA ASN A 28 4.94 -30.36 -14.28
C ASN A 28 3.52 -30.14 -13.74
N LEU A 29 3.40 -29.67 -12.50
CA LEU A 29 2.13 -29.33 -11.89
C LEU A 29 1.69 -27.90 -12.20
N GLY A 30 2.61 -27.04 -12.62
CA GLY A 30 2.36 -25.62 -12.80
C GLY A 30 2.09 -24.89 -11.49
N ASP A 31 2.54 -25.45 -10.36
CA ASP A 31 2.20 -24.98 -9.01
C ASP A 31 3.39 -25.11 -8.04
N PHE A 32 3.26 -24.52 -6.85
CA PHE A 32 4.26 -24.53 -5.79
C PHE A 32 4.00 -25.66 -4.79
N SER A 33 5.07 -26.32 -4.36
CA SER A 33 5.02 -27.20 -3.18
C SER A 33 4.72 -26.43 -1.89
N ASP A 34 5.29 -25.23 -1.76
CA ASP A 34 4.94 -24.23 -0.75
C ASP A 34 5.21 -22.82 -1.32
N PRO A 35 4.17 -22.02 -1.60
CA PRO A 35 4.35 -20.67 -2.15
C PRO A 35 4.85 -19.65 -1.11
N ILE A 36 4.80 -19.97 0.20
CA ILE A 36 5.08 -19.01 1.28
C ILE A 36 6.57 -18.98 1.62
N ILE A 37 7.19 -17.82 1.42
CA ILE A 37 8.59 -17.58 1.79
C ILE A 37 8.67 -17.05 3.22
N THR A 38 9.38 -17.80 4.07
CA THR A 38 9.69 -17.40 5.45
C THR A 38 10.99 -16.61 5.53
N SER A 39 11.19 -15.90 6.63
CA SER A 39 12.42 -15.18 6.95
C SER A 39 13.65 -16.09 6.87
N ASP A 40 13.52 -17.32 7.37
CA ASP A 40 14.64 -18.25 7.46
C ASP A 40 15.03 -18.76 6.06
N ALA A 41 14.05 -19.20 5.26
CA ALA A 41 14.26 -19.59 3.86
C ALA A 41 14.84 -18.44 3.02
N LEU A 42 14.38 -17.21 3.24
CA LEU A 42 14.90 -16.03 2.53
C LEU A 42 16.36 -15.74 2.91
N LYS A 43 16.72 -15.84 4.19
CA LYS A 43 18.10 -15.63 4.65
C LYS A 43 19.04 -16.67 4.03
N GLU A 44 18.65 -17.93 4.00
CA GLU A 44 19.41 -19.01 3.36
C GLU A 44 19.62 -18.72 1.87
N ALA A 45 18.57 -18.35 1.15
CA ALA A 45 18.67 -17.98 -0.26
C ALA A 45 19.59 -16.76 -0.50
N ILE A 46 19.54 -15.74 0.37
CA ILE A 46 20.45 -14.59 0.32
C ILE A 46 21.90 -15.03 0.53
N VAL A 47 22.17 -15.89 1.51
CA VAL A 47 23.52 -16.41 1.78
C VAL A 47 24.06 -17.16 0.57
N GLU A 48 23.25 -18.02 -0.05
CA GLU A 48 23.67 -18.77 -1.24
C GLU A 48 23.97 -17.84 -2.42
N CYS A 49 23.05 -16.94 -2.74
CA CYS A 49 23.23 -15.99 -3.83
C CYS A 49 24.44 -15.05 -3.60
N ASN A 50 24.74 -14.71 -2.35
CA ASN A 50 25.87 -13.85 -1.99
C ASN A 50 27.25 -14.51 -2.20
N LYS A 51 27.34 -15.85 -2.31
CA LYS A 51 28.61 -16.54 -2.59
C LYS A 51 29.18 -16.18 -3.96
N LEU A 52 28.30 -15.92 -4.94
CA LEU A 52 28.64 -15.64 -6.34
C LEU A 52 28.40 -14.18 -6.75
N ALA A 53 27.95 -13.32 -5.82
CA ALA A 53 27.56 -11.95 -6.13
C ALA A 53 28.65 -10.93 -5.83
N SER A 54 28.94 -10.05 -6.79
CA SER A 54 29.83 -8.89 -6.62
C SER A 54 29.27 -7.85 -5.63
N LYS A 55 27.93 -7.79 -5.49
CA LYS A 55 27.24 -6.95 -4.50
C LYS A 55 26.37 -7.82 -3.60
N LYS A 56 26.71 -7.86 -2.32
CA LYS A 56 26.03 -8.71 -1.33
C LYS A 56 24.78 -8.03 -0.76
N LEU A 57 23.73 -8.81 -0.56
CA LEU A 57 22.53 -8.41 0.18
C LEU A 57 22.70 -8.68 1.68
N SER A 58 22.07 -7.86 2.52
CA SER A 58 22.02 -8.09 3.98
C SER A 58 20.95 -9.11 4.34
N THR A 59 21.23 -9.94 5.34
CA THR A 59 20.28 -10.88 5.96
C THR A 59 19.57 -10.32 7.20
N ASN A 60 19.88 -9.08 7.59
CA ASN A 60 19.45 -8.50 8.88
C ASN A 60 17.96 -8.12 8.91
N ASN A 61 17.37 -7.76 7.77
CA ASN A 61 15.98 -7.31 7.70
C ASN A 61 15.21 -8.01 6.56
N PRO A 62 14.94 -9.33 6.69
CA PRO A 62 14.24 -10.09 5.68
C PRO A 62 12.79 -9.63 5.50
N ALA A 63 12.14 -9.10 6.55
CA ALA A 63 10.74 -8.67 6.50
C ALA A 63 10.50 -7.55 5.48
N ASN A 64 11.49 -6.68 5.27
CA ASN A 64 11.40 -5.60 4.28
C ASN A 64 11.83 -6.01 2.87
N PHE A 65 12.28 -7.25 2.64
CA PHE A 65 12.90 -7.65 1.38
C PHE A 65 12.00 -7.39 0.16
N LEU A 66 10.77 -7.94 0.18
CA LEU A 66 9.80 -7.75 -0.90
C LEU A 66 9.28 -6.31 -0.90
N LYS A 67 8.99 -5.73 0.27
CA LYS A 67 8.54 -4.32 0.38
C LYS A 67 9.49 -3.38 -0.37
N ASP A 68 10.78 -3.46 -0.06
CA ASP A 68 11.81 -2.65 -0.70
C ASP A 68 12.02 -2.97 -2.19
N PHE A 69 11.61 -4.16 -2.65
CA PHE A 69 11.58 -4.46 -4.09
C PHE A 69 10.38 -3.74 -4.75
N LEU A 70 9.20 -3.85 -4.15
CA LEU A 70 7.95 -3.27 -4.65
C LEU A 70 7.94 -1.74 -4.63
N ARG A 71 8.75 -1.11 -3.76
CA ARG A 71 8.97 0.35 -3.74
C ARG A 71 9.59 0.90 -5.02
N SER A 72 10.27 0.06 -5.80
CA SER A 72 10.92 0.53 -7.03
C SER A 72 9.88 0.86 -8.11
N PRO A 73 9.98 2.03 -8.79
CA PRO A 73 9.17 2.29 -9.98
C PRO A 73 9.48 1.28 -11.10
N ARG A 74 10.68 0.67 -11.10
CA ARG A 74 11.11 -0.35 -12.06
C ARG A 74 10.76 -1.79 -11.62
N ARG A 75 9.94 -1.98 -10.58
CA ARG A 75 9.61 -3.32 -10.02
C ARG A 75 9.16 -4.34 -11.07
N ASN A 76 8.35 -3.91 -12.05
CA ASN A 76 7.86 -4.78 -13.11
C ASN A 76 8.97 -5.14 -14.10
N GLU A 77 9.85 -4.19 -14.46
CA GLU A 77 11.04 -4.47 -15.27
C GLU A 77 11.98 -5.46 -14.57
N LEU A 78 12.24 -5.22 -13.29
CA LEU A 78 13.20 -5.96 -12.47
C LEU A 78 12.70 -7.34 -12.02
N TRP A 79 11.41 -7.64 -12.17
CA TRP A 79 10.86 -8.95 -11.86
C TRP A 79 11.46 -9.99 -12.82
N PRO A 80 11.90 -11.18 -12.35
CA PRO A 80 12.58 -12.13 -13.21
C PRO A 80 11.71 -12.58 -14.38
N GLN A 81 12.30 -12.66 -15.58
CA GLN A 81 11.57 -13.01 -16.80
C GLN A 81 10.91 -14.38 -16.69
N LYS A 82 11.61 -15.37 -16.10
CA LYS A 82 11.07 -16.71 -15.87
C LYS A 82 9.76 -16.70 -15.08
N LEU A 83 9.63 -15.81 -14.09
CA LEU A 83 8.40 -15.66 -13.31
C LEU A 83 7.30 -14.95 -14.10
N LYS A 84 7.66 -13.97 -14.96
CA LYS A 84 6.70 -13.32 -15.87
C LYS A 84 6.13 -14.32 -16.86
N ASP A 85 6.98 -15.14 -17.47
CA ASP A 85 6.58 -16.15 -18.45
C ASP A 85 5.66 -17.21 -17.80
N ALA A 86 5.91 -17.54 -16.54
CA ALA A 86 5.05 -18.41 -15.73
C ALA A 86 3.80 -17.70 -15.17
N ARG A 87 3.56 -16.42 -15.48
CA ARG A 87 2.48 -15.59 -14.91
C ARG A 87 2.43 -15.63 -13.38
N ILE A 88 3.59 -15.57 -12.74
CA ILE A 88 3.75 -15.54 -11.29
C ILE A 88 4.20 -14.16 -10.83
N SER A 89 3.50 -13.62 -9.85
CA SER A 89 3.85 -12.43 -9.08
C SER A 89 4.17 -12.79 -7.63
N ALA A 90 4.18 -11.80 -6.74
CA ALA A 90 4.30 -12.03 -5.30
C ALA A 90 3.46 -11.05 -4.51
N ARG A 91 3.07 -11.46 -3.30
CA ARG A 91 2.38 -10.58 -2.34
C ARG A 91 3.06 -10.62 -0.98
N GLN A 92 3.00 -9.50 -0.27
CA GLN A 92 3.51 -9.42 1.09
C GLN A 92 2.69 -10.32 2.01
N LYS A 93 3.37 -11.05 2.90
CA LYS A 93 2.72 -11.82 3.97
C LYS A 93 3.26 -11.33 5.30
N TYR A 94 2.35 -11.07 6.22
CA TYR A 94 2.68 -10.62 7.57
C TYR A 94 2.53 -11.77 8.56
N ARG A 95 3.12 -11.62 9.76
CA ARG A 95 3.02 -12.57 10.88
C ARG A 95 3.71 -13.93 10.62
N LYS A 96 3.93 -14.70 11.70
CA LYS A 96 4.49 -16.07 11.66
C LYS A 96 5.82 -16.20 10.90
N LYS A 97 6.69 -15.19 11.01
CA LYS A 97 7.99 -15.10 10.29
C LYS A 97 7.87 -15.16 8.76
N ARG A 98 6.68 -15.00 8.18
CA ARG A 98 6.50 -14.96 6.72
C ARG A 98 6.95 -13.61 6.19
N VAL A 99 7.41 -13.60 4.95
CA VAL A 99 7.87 -12.40 4.27
C VAL A 99 6.98 -12.11 3.07
N PHE A 100 6.82 -13.10 2.20
CA PHE A 100 5.96 -13.00 1.03
C PHE A 100 5.47 -14.36 0.57
N ALA A 101 4.53 -14.39 -0.37
CA ALA A 101 4.15 -15.58 -1.09
C ALA A 101 4.23 -15.33 -2.60
N PHE A 102 4.64 -16.34 -3.36
CA PHE A 102 4.42 -16.37 -4.80
C PHE A 102 2.93 -16.60 -5.08
N VAL A 103 2.39 -15.88 -6.06
CA VAL A 103 0.97 -16.00 -6.43
C VAL A 103 0.80 -15.88 -7.94
N PRO A 104 -0.14 -16.61 -8.53
CA PRO A 104 -0.46 -16.43 -9.94
C PRO A 104 -0.99 -15.02 -10.22
N TYR A 105 -0.87 -14.60 -11.47
CA TYR A 105 -1.55 -13.42 -11.97
C TYR A 105 -3.06 -13.63 -11.91
N ASP A 106 -3.81 -12.55 -11.67
CA ASP A 106 -5.24 -12.55 -11.96
C ASP A 106 -5.44 -12.75 -13.49
N ASP A 107 -6.61 -13.24 -13.91
CA ASP A 107 -6.86 -13.61 -15.32
C ASP A 107 -6.58 -12.46 -16.30
N GLU A 108 -6.94 -11.23 -15.94
CA GLU A 108 -6.78 -10.03 -16.76
C GLU A 108 -5.44 -9.30 -16.53
N GLN A 109 -4.60 -9.79 -15.62
CA GLN A 109 -3.36 -9.13 -15.26
C GLN A 109 -2.28 -9.36 -16.32
N SER A 110 -1.66 -8.26 -16.79
CA SER A 110 -0.64 -8.26 -17.85
C SER A 110 0.79 -8.04 -17.33
N GLU A 111 0.94 -7.52 -16.11
CA GLU A 111 2.23 -7.27 -15.46
C GLU A 111 2.26 -7.77 -14.02
N PRO A 112 3.43 -8.06 -13.41
CA PRO A 112 3.50 -8.66 -12.07
C PRO A 112 2.85 -7.83 -10.96
N PHE A 113 2.99 -6.50 -11.01
CA PHE A 113 2.55 -5.60 -9.94
C PHE A 113 1.84 -4.37 -10.54
N PRO A 114 0.57 -4.53 -10.98
CA PRO A 114 -0.19 -3.45 -11.59
C PRO A 114 -0.36 -2.26 -10.65
N ASP A 115 -0.16 -1.04 -11.15
CA ASP A 115 -0.51 0.18 -10.39
C ASP A 115 -2.02 0.42 -10.50
N ARG A 116 -2.73 0.24 -9.39
CA ARG A 116 -4.19 0.44 -9.31
C ARG A 116 -4.57 1.86 -8.88
N PHE A 117 -3.61 2.67 -8.45
CA PHE A 117 -3.85 4.00 -7.87
C PHE A 117 -3.51 5.08 -8.87
N VAL A 118 -4.27 5.13 -9.95
CA VAL A 118 -4.05 6.08 -11.04
C VAL A 118 -5.24 7.05 -11.09
N LEU A 119 -4.95 8.35 -11.10
CA LEU A 119 -5.99 9.35 -11.31
C LEU A 119 -6.43 9.32 -12.78
N GLU A 120 -7.71 9.54 -13.01
CA GLU A 120 -8.24 9.63 -14.37
C GLU A 120 -7.59 10.79 -15.15
N ASP A 121 -7.34 10.54 -16.44
CA ASP A 121 -6.90 11.57 -17.37
C ASP A 121 -7.98 12.66 -17.49
N GLY A 122 -7.56 13.92 -17.45
CA GLY A 122 -8.48 15.06 -17.45
C GLY A 122 -9.32 15.29 -16.17
N ALA A 123 -9.18 14.47 -15.11
CA ALA A 123 -9.84 14.70 -13.83
C ALA A 123 -9.67 16.16 -13.33
N THR A 124 -10.78 16.77 -12.91
CA THR A 124 -10.79 18.16 -12.46
C THR A 124 -10.11 18.30 -11.10
N GLU A 125 -9.12 19.19 -11.02
CA GLU A 125 -8.39 19.49 -9.78
C GLU A 125 -9.29 20.22 -8.77
N HIS A 126 -9.38 19.69 -7.56
CA HIS A 126 -9.95 20.38 -6.42
C HIS A 126 -8.92 21.35 -5.83
N LEU A 127 -9.18 22.66 -5.91
CA LEU A 127 -8.29 23.68 -5.35
C LEU A 127 -8.44 23.76 -3.84
N VAL A 128 -7.32 23.66 -3.13
CA VAL A 128 -7.24 23.78 -1.69
C VAL A 128 -6.40 25.01 -1.36
N GLU A 129 -6.96 25.93 -0.58
CA GLU A 129 -6.17 27.03 -0.04
C GLU A 129 -5.07 26.46 0.84
N SER A 130 -3.84 26.97 0.73
CA SER A 130 -2.75 26.57 1.62
C SER A 130 -2.19 27.74 2.43
N VAL A 131 -2.87 28.89 2.39
CA VAL A 131 -2.45 30.11 3.10
C VAL A 131 -2.52 29.92 4.61
N SER A 132 -3.37 29.00 5.08
CA SER A 132 -3.47 28.56 6.48
C SER A 132 -2.22 27.84 7.00
N LEU A 133 -1.34 27.30 6.14
CA LEU A 133 -0.01 26.86 6.56
C LEU A 133 0.92 28.07 6.71
N PRO A 134 1.79 28.14 7.73
CA PRO A 134 2.79 29.20 7.80
C PRO A 134 3.69 29.21 6.55
N PHE A 135 4.04 30.39 6.04
CA PHE A 135 4.93 30.51 4.87
C PHE A 135 6.23 29.72 5.05
N ALA A 136 6.84 29.80 6.23
CA ALA A 136 8.04 29.04 6.57
C ALA A 136 7.81 27.53 6.48
N ALA A 137 6.65 27.02 6.91
CA ALA A 137 6.31 25.60 6.80
C ALA A 137 6.11 25.18 5.34
N ARG A 138 5.45 26.02 4.52
CA ARG A 138 5.34 25.77 3.07
C ARG A 138 6.70 25.76 2.38
N ALA A 139 7.63 26.63 2.78
CA ALA A 139 8.97 26.70 2.18
C ALA A 139 9.90 25.56 2.64
N LEU A 140 9.86 25.21 3.94
CA LEU A 140 10.69 24.16 4.56
C LEU A 140 10.14 22.74 4.36
N GLY A 141 9.02 22.60 3.64
CA GLY A 141 8.37 21.32 3.40
C GLY A 141 9.34 20.23 2.93
N ARG A 142 9.13 19.01 3.43
CA ARG A 142 10.05 17.88 3.21
C ARG A 142 9.59 17.00 2.07
N LYS A 143 10.51 16.18 1.59
CA LYS A 143 10.31 15.26 0.48
C LYS A 143 9.93 13.84 0.93
N ASP A 144 9.25 13.70 2.07
CA ASP A 144 8.91 12.43 2.75
C ASP A 144 7.39 12.21 2.92
N GLU A 145 6.97 10.98 3.25
CA GLU A 145 5.56 10.65 3.48
C GLU A 145 4.99 11.36 4.72
N ALA A 146 5.82 11.59 5.74
CA ALA A 146 5.39 12.27 6.96
C ALA A 146 4.89 13.69 6.68
N TRP A 147 5.57 14.41 5.76
CA TRP A 147 5.12 15.72 5.32
C TRP A 147 3.82 15.67 4.52
N LEU A 148 3.64 14.67 3.65
CA LEU A 148 2.38 14.48 2.93
C LEU A 148 1.21 14.27 3.89
N ILE A 149 1.38 13.40 4.90
CA ILE A 149 0.35 13.15 5.92
C ILE A 149 0.02 14.45 6.67
N GLN A 150 1.04 15.20 7.10
CA GLN A 150 0.84 16.47 7.80
C GLN A 150 0.06 17.47 6.95
N VAL A 151 0.40 17.60 5.67
CA VAL A 151 -0.32 18.50 4.74
C VAL A 151 -1.77 18.03 4.55
N CYS A 152 -2.00 16.73 4.34
CA CYS A 152 -3.36 16.17 4.24
C CYS A 152 -4.21 16.46 5.48
N VAL A 153 -3.63 16.35 6.67
CA VAL A 153 -4.31 16.63 7.94
C VAL A 153 -4.57 18.13 8.14
N HIS A 154 -3.54 18.97 8.01
CA HIS A 154 -3.66 20.41 8.24
C HIS A 154 -4.59 21.10 7.24
N GLN A 155 -4.56 20.66 5.99
CA GLN A 155 -5.42 21.18 4.92
C GLN A 155 -6.74 20.44 4.77
N ARG A 156 -7.04 19.53 5.70
CA ARG A 156 -8.29 18.78 5.74
C ARG A 156 -8.62 18.08 4.43
N ILE A 157 -7.62 17.64 3.67
CA ILE A 157 -7.79 17.05 2.33
C ILE A 157 -8.69 15.81 2.39
N ILE A 158 -8.47 14.95 3.38
CA ILE A 158 -9.29 13.73 3.56
C ILE A 158 -10.71 14.09 3.97
N GLN A 159 -10.90 15.08 4.85
CA GLN A 159 -12.25 15.55 5.21
C GLN A 159 -12.98 16.13 4.00
N SER A 160 -12.30 16.94 3.17
CA SER A 160 -12.86 17.50 1.95
C SER A 160 -13.28 16.40 0.96
N GLN A 161 -12.50 15.32 0.83
CA GLN A 161 -12.86 14.14 0.05
C GLN A 161 -14.23 13.59 0.46
N PHE A 162 -14.43 13.35 1.75
CA PHE A 162 -15.69 12.80 2.24
C PHE A 162 -16.84 13.81 2.22
N ALA A 163 -16.56 15.09 2.44
CA ALA A 163 -17.59 16.12 2.44
C ALA A 163 -18.11 16.47 1.03
N LEU A 164 -17.26 16.37 0.00
CA LEU A 164 -17.56 16.93 -1.34
C LEU A 164 -17.63 15.89 -2.46
N HIS A 165 -16.94 14.76 -2.33
CA HIS A 165 -16.75 13.82 -3.44
C HIS A 165 -17.27 12.41 -3.14
N SER A 166 -17.17 11.96 -1.89
CA SER A 166 -17.64 10.63 -1.48
C SER A 166 -19.14 10.43 -1.73
N VAL A 167 -19.53 9.19 -2.06
CA VAL A 167 -20.93 8.72 -2.02
C VAL A 167 -21.57 8.95 -0.65
N LEU A 168 -20.77 9.05 0.42
CA LEU A 168 -21.24 9.23 1.79
C LEU A 168 -21.42 10.70 2.18
N SER A 169 -21.13 11.65 1.29
CA SER A 169 -21.09 13.09 1.59
C SER A 169 -22.34 13.64 2.28
N SER A 170 -23.54 13.24 1.82
CA SER A 170 -24.80 13.67 2.44
C SER A 170 -25.05 13.09 3.83
N GLU A 171 -24.32 12.05 4.21
CA GLU A 171 -24.44 11.38 5.51
C GLU A 171 -23.37 11.86 6.51
N VAL A 172 -22.30 12.53 6.07
CA VAL A 172 -21.20 12.97 6.95
C VAL A 172 -21.71 13.96 8.00
N VAL A 173 -21.52 13.62 9.26
CA VAL A 173 -21.78 14.51 10.41
C VAL A 173 -20.48 15.12 10.90
N ASP A 174 -19.50 14.26 11.18
CA ASP A 174 -18.22 14.65 11.76
C ASP A 174 -17.07 13.82 11.17
N PHE A 175 -15.90 14.45 11.03
CA PHE A 175 -14.69 13.79 10.55
C PHE A 175 -13.46 14.33 11.27
N PHE A 176 -12.80 13.49 12.08
CA PHE A 176 -11.66 13.88 12.90
C PHE A 176 -10.43 13.03 12.65
N HIS A 177 -9.27 13.68 12.58
CA HIS A 177 -7.99 12.99 12.67
C HIS A 177 -7.77 12.48 14.09
N LEU A 178 -7.36 11.21 14.23
CA LEU A 178 -7.08 10.61 15.53
C LEU A 178 -5.57 10.54 15.81
N GLN A 179 -4.82 9.93 14.89
CA GLN A 179 -3.42 9.60 15.14
C GLN A 179 -2.63 9.41 13.84
N ASN A 180 -1.34 9.74 13.88
CA ASN A 180 -0.35 9.42 12.84
C ASN A 180 0.56 8.27 13.26
N SER A 181 1.11 7.55 12.27
CA SER A 181 2.17 6.55 12.44
C SER A 181 1.84 5.49 13.48
N VAL A 182 0.68 4.84 13.33
CA VAL A 182 0.21 3.79 14.23
C VAL A 182 1.11 2.56 14.05
N LYS A 183 1.92 2.30 15.08
CA LYS A 183 2.90 1.22 15.09
C LYS A 183 2.22 -0.13 15.27
N MET A 184 1.80 -0.70 14.15
CA MET A 184 1.31 -2.06 14.02
C MET A 184 1.98 -2.75 12.83
N THR A 185 1.61 -4.00 12.53
CA THR A 185 2.18 -4.74 11.39
C THR A 185 1.06 -5.17 10.44
N PRO A 186 0.97 -4.55 9.25
CA PRO A 186 1.75 -3.40 8.77
C PRO A 186 1.47 -2.08 9.52
N GLU A 187 2.38 -1.12 9.46
CA GLU A 187 2.17 0.24 10.00
C GLU A 187 1.04 0.95 9.26
N ILE A 188 0.27 1.81 9.94
CA ILE A 188 -0.75 2.68 9.35
C ILE A 188 -0.29 4.14 9.45
N ASP A 189 -0.27 4.84 8.32
CA ASP A 189 0.27 6.19 8.24
C ASP A 189 -0.59 7.21 9.00
N ALA A 190 -1.91 7.13 8.88
CA ALA A 190 -2.84 7.87 9.73
C ALA A 190 -4.20 7.18 9.89
N ILE A 191 -4.88 7.48 10.99
CA ILE A 191 -6.25 7.02 11.27
C ILE A 191 -7.13 8.23 11.57
N PHE A 192 -8.35 8.19 11.05
CA PHE A 192 -9.40 9.17 11.30
C PHE A 192 -10.68 8.48 11.78
N LEU A 193 -11.54 9.23 12.47
CA LEU A 193 -12.88 8.84 12.85
C LEU A 193 -13.89 9.60 11.99
N LEU A 194 -14.74 8.86 11.30
CA LEU A 194 -15.86 9.36 10.52
C LEU A 194 -17.16 9.00 11.25
N THR A 195 -18.04 9.98 11.44
CA THR A 195 -19.40 9.79 11.92
C THR A 195 -20.39 10.12 10.81
N LEU A 196 -21.30 9.18 10.56
CA LEU A 196 -22.32 9.26 9.53
C LEU A 196 -23.71 9.26 10.18
N ARG A 197 -24.68 9.91 9.54
CA ARG A 197 -26.09 9.88 9.92
C ARG A 197 -26.91 9.14 8.89
N ARG A 198 -27.46 8.00 9.30
CA ARG A 198 -28.44 7.22 8.52
C ARG A 198 -29.79 7.27 9.22
N GLY A 199 -30.68 8.12 8.72
CA GLY A 199 -31.95 8.41 9.37
C GLY A 199 -31.73 9.01 10.77
N LYS A 200 -32.20 8.31 11.81
CA LYS A 200 -32.03 8.73 13.22
C LYS A 200 -30.78 8.16 13.89
N GLN A 201 -30.04 7.28 13.22
CA GLN A 201 -28.87 6.61 13.80
C GLN A 201 -27.58 7.30 13.40
N LEU A 202 -26.64 7.37 14.37
CA LEU A 202 -25.26 7.72 14.10
C LEU A 202 -24.44 6.43 13.97
N ILE A 203 -23.67 6.36 12.89
CA ILE A 203 -22.81 5.22 12.58
C ILE A 203 -21.37 5.74 12.56
N LYS A 204 -20.46 5.00 13.18
CA LYS A 204 -19.05 5.35 13.21
C LYS A 204 -18.22 4.41 12.33
N ALA A 205 -17.23 4.99 11.68
CA ALA A 205 -16.26 4.29 10.85
C ALA A 205 -14.86 4.80 11.17
N LEU A 206 -13.87 3.91 11.09
CA LEU A 206 -12.48 4.34 11.04
C LEU A 206 -12.05 4.48 9.59
N VAL A 207 -11.32 5.54 9.28
CA VAL A 207 -10.70 5.73 7.97
C VAL A 207 -9.21 5.55 8.13
N THR A 208 -8.63 4.57 7.42
CA THR A 208 -7.18 4.32 7.43
C THR A 208 -6.56 4.98 6.21
N LEU A 209 -5.44 5.68 6.40
CA LEU A 209 -4.70 6.32 5.32
C LEU A 209 -3.36 5.61 5.08
N GLU A 210 -3.06 5.31 3.81
CA GLU A 210 -1.72 4.96 3.31
C GLU A 210 -1.22 6.08 2.40
N ALA A 211 -0.11 6.72 2.75
CA ALA A 211 0.44 7.86 2.03
C ALA A 211 1.72 7.47 1.28
N LYS A 212 1.88 7.96 0.04
CA LYS A 212 3.05 7.71 -0.80
C LYS A 212 3.44 8.94 -1.62
N ARG A 213 4.71 9.05 -2.01
CA ARG A 213 5.21 10.21 -2.76
C ARG A 213 5.96 9.88 -4.04
N ASN A 214 6.80 8.85 -4.02
CA ASN A 214 7.53 8.37 -5.20
C ASN A 214 7.52 6.85 -5.31
N GLU A 215 6.84 6.20 -4.36
CA GLU A 215 6.73 4.75 -4.27
C GLU A 215 5.29 4.38 -4.66
N PRO A 216 5.09 3.21 -5.28
CA PRO A 216 3.75 2.69 -5.52
C PRO A 216 2.99 2.47 -4.21
N ILE A 217 1.68 2.69 -4.23
CA ILE A 217 0.80 2.30 -3.14
C ILE A 217 0.62 0.78 -3.19
N LEU A 218 0.90 0.09 -2.09
CA LEU A 218 0.89 -1.37 -2.03
C LEU A 218 -0.47 -1.86 -1.55
N ILE A 219 -1.25 -2.44 -2.45
CA ILE A 219 -2.63 -2.86 -2.15
C ILE A 219 -2.71 -3.89 -1.02
N ASP A 220 -1.78 -4.85 -0.97
CA ASP A 220 -1.77 -5.86 0.11
C ASP A 220 -1.42 -5.27 1.48
N GLN A 221 -0.71 -4.14 1.51
CA GLN A 221 -0.48 -3.40 2.75
C GLN A 221 -1.80 -2.83 3.24
N ILE A 222 -2.58 -2.17 2.38
CA ILE A 222 -3.90 -1.62 2.73
C ILE A 222 -4.85 -2.72 3.20
N ARG A 223 -4.90 -3.86 2.51
CA ARG A 223 -5.70 -5.02 2.94
C ARG A 223 -5.34 -5.48 4.35
N ALA A 224 -4.05 -5.64 4.62
CA ALA A 224 -3.58 -6.07 5.92
C ALA A 224 -3.85 -5.02 7.02
N GLN A 225 -3.77 -3.72 6.72
CA GLN A 225 -4.14 -2.61 7.62
C GLN A 225 -5.63 -2.67 7.99
N VAL A 226 -6.50 -2.86 7.00
CA VAL A 226 -7.95 -3.04 7.23
C VAL A 226 -8.20 -4.24 8.14
N ALA A 227 -7.60 -5.38 7.82
CA ALA A 227 -7.78 -6.62 8.57
C ALA A 227 -7.37 -6.46 10.05
N ILE A 228 -6.19 -5.89 10.31
CA ILE A 228 -5.70 -5.70 11.67
C ILE A 228 -6.52 -4.64 12.43
N MET A 229 -6.98 -3.57 11.78
CA MET A 229 -7.84 -2.56 12.41
C MET A 229 -9.22 -3.10 12.75
N SER A 230 -9.81 -3.89 11.85
CA SER A 230 -11.04 -4.60 12.13
C SER A 230 -10.90 -5.55 13.32
N LYS A 231 -9.76 -6.26 13.42
CA LYS A 231 -9.45 -7.07 14.61
C LYS A 231 -9.37 -6.23 15.88
N GLN A 232 -8.73 -5.06 15.83
CA GLN A 232 -8.67 -4.13 16.96
C GLN A 232 -10.06 -3.63 17.38
N CYS A 233 -10.94 -3.31 16.43
CA CYS A 233 -12.33 -2.93 16.73
C CYS A 233 -13.09 -4.04 17.47
N LYS A 234 -12.86 -5.31 17.13
CA LYS A 234 -13.46 -6.46 17.85
C LYS A 234 -12.86 -6.67 19.24
N SER A 235 -11.55 -6.48 19.42
CA SER A 235 -10.88 -6.77 20.68
C SER A 235 -10.86 -5.61 21.68
N ASN A 236 -11.00 -4.37 21.22
CA ASN A 236 -10.95 -3.18 22.06
C ASN A 236 -12.36 -2.63 22.29
N ARG A 237 -12.84 -2.71 23.54
CA ARG A 237 -14.16 -2.21 23.94
C ARG A 237 -14.40 -0.74 23.57
N SER A 238 -13.34 0.07 23.52
CA SER A 238 -13.43 1.50 23.18
C SER A 238 -13.69 1.75 21.68
N LEU A 239 -13.55 0.72 20.85
CA LEU A 239 -13.77 0.76 19.40
C LEU A 239 -14.94 -0.14 18.96
N ALA A 240 -15.72 -0.65 19.92
CA ALA A 240 -16.77 -1.63 19.67
C ALA A 240 -17.98 -1.06 18.90
N ASP A 241 -18.11 0.26 18.84
CA ASP A 241 -19.15 0.97 18.10
C ASP A 241 -18.75 1.35 16.66
N ILE A 242 -17.53 0.99 16.24
CA ILE A 242 -17.09 1.13 14.85
C ILE A 242 -17.74 0.03 14.00
N SER A 243 -18.47 0.42 12.97
CA SER A 243 -19.22 -0.51 12.10
C SER A 243 -18.40 -1.00 10.90
N PHE A 244 -17.55 -0.15 10.34
CA PHE A 244 -16.71 -0.48 9.18
C PHE A 244 -15.42 0.34 9.15
N ILE A 245 -14.47 -0.13 8.36
CA ILE A 245 -13.21 0.53 8.03
C ILE A 245 -13.30 1.03 6.59
N ILE A 246 -12.96 2.29 6.34
CA ILE A 246 -12.83 2.83 4.98
C ILE A 246 -11.34 3.03 4.68
N PRO A 247 -10.74 2.22 3.81
CA PRO A 247 -9.38 2.44 3.39
C PRO A 247 -9.28 3.63 2.42
N VAL A 248 -8.27 4.45 2.62
CA VAL A 248 -7.94 5.60 1.78
C VAL A 248 -6.44 5.55 1.49
N ALA A 249 -6.07 5.89 0.26
CA ALA A 249 -4.68 6.12 -0.09
C ALA A 249 -4.48 7.56 -0.58
N ALA A 250 -3.31 8.13 -0.34
CA ALA A 250 -2.94 9.43 -0.88
C ALA A 250 -1.57 9.34 -1.56
N ARG A 251 -1.45 9.96 -2.74
CA ARG A 251 -0.19 10.04 -3.48
C ARG A 251 0.12 11.47 -3.89
N SER A 252 1.32 11.97 -3.57
CA SER A 252 1.84 13.18 -4.21
C SER A 252 2.44 12.82 -5.57
N GLU A 253 2.05 13.53 -6.62
CA GLU A 253 2.56 13.33 -7.98
C GLU A 253 2.62 14.63 -8.76
N VAL A 254 3.37 14.63 -9.87
CA VAL A 254 3.46 15.79 -10.77
C VAL A 254 2.48 15.60 -11.90
N ARG A 255 1.58 16.57 -12.08
CA ARG A 255 0.59 16.61 -13.15
C ARG A 255 0.63 18.00 -13.79
N LEU A 256 0.71 18.07 -15.12
CA LEU A 256 0.72 19.33 -15.88
C LEU A 256 1.71 20.39 -15.31
N GLY A 257 2.93 19.95 -15.00
CA GLY A 257 4.02 20.83 -14.56
C GLY A 257 3.97 21.30 -13.11
N HIS A 258 2.96 20.92 -12.34
CA HIS A 258 2.85 21.24 -10.91
C HIS A 258 2.53 19.99 -10.11
N ARG A 259 2.66 20.08 -8.79
CA ARG A 259 2.40 18.94 -7.92
C ARG A 259 0.99 18.97 -7.35
N ILE A 260 0.42 17.77 -7.19
CA ILE A 260 -0.91 17.53 -6.64
C ILE A 260 -0.86 16.41 -5.62
N VAL A 261 -1.93 16.28 -4.83
CA VAL A 261 -2.22 15.10 -4.01
C VAL A 261 -3.40 14.37 -4.64
N GLY A 262 -3.18 13.19 -5.21
CA GLY A 262 -4.26 12.27 -5.56
C GLY A 262 -4.75 11.53 -4.32
N VAL A 263 -6.06 11.59 -4.05
CA VAL A 263 -6.69 10.83 -2.96
C VAL A 263 -7.59 9.76 -3.55
N PHE A 264 -7.40 8.53 -3.09
CA PHE A 264 -8.11 7.35 -3.54
C PHE A 264 -8.94 6.80 -2.38
N GLU A 265 -10.26 6.96 -2.48
CA GLU A 265 -11.22 6.44 -1.51
C GLU A 265 -11.71 5.06 -1.96
N MET A 266 -11.71 4.10 -1.05
CA MET A 266 -12.18 2.75 -1.33
C MET A 266 -13.53 2.46 -0.70
N ALA A 267 -14.16 1.38 -1.15
CA ALA A 267 -15.41 0.89 -0.58
C ALA A 267 -15.27 0.57 0.93
N PRO A 268 -16.29 0.89 1.74
CA PRO A 268 -16.32 0.53 3.16
C PRO A 268 -16.27 -0.99 3.38
N ILE A 269 -15.43 -1.43 4.32
CA ILE A 269 -15.27 -2.85 4.68
C ILE A 269 -15.85 -3.08 6.09
N PRO A 270 -16.89 -3.92 6.24
CA PRO A 270 -17.43 -4.26 7.55
C PRO A 270 -16.35 -4.80 8.50
N VAL A 271 -16.42 -4.41 9.78
CA VAL A 271 -15.46 -4.87 10.79
C VAL A 271 -15.42 -6.40 10.86
N ASP A 272 -16.57 -7.06 10.75
CA ASP A 272 -16.66 -8.53 10.84
C ASP A 272 -15.92 -9.20 9.68
N THR A 273 -16.08 -8.67 8.46
CA THR A 273 -15.37 -9.16 7.26
C THR A 273 -13.86 -9.02 7.42
N GLY A 274 -13.37 -7.84 7.81
CA GLY A 274 -11.92 -7.63 7.98
C GLY A 274 -11.32 -8.45 9.13
N ALA A 275 -12.05 -8.58 10.25
CA ALA A 275 -11.60 -9.36 11.40
C ALA A 275 -11.55 -10.86 11.09
N SER A 276 -12.55 -11.40 10.38
CA SER A 276 -12.53 -12.80 9.93
C SER A 276 -11.36 -13.04 8.98
N ALA A 277 -11.12 -12.13 8.02
CA ALA A 277 -10.00 -12.26 7.10
C ALA A 277 -8.65 -12.25 7.83
N HIS A 278 -8.50 -11.41 8.86
CA HIS A 278 -7.31 -11.43 9.72
C HIS A 278 -7.12 -12.76 10.45
N ASP A 279 -8.19 -13.31 11.03
CA ASP A 279 -8.14 -14.53 11.84
C ASP A 279 -7.87 -15.77 10.97
N ASN A 280 -8.40 -15.79 9.74
CA ASN A 280 -8.22 -16.87 8.77
C ASN A 280 -6.96 -16.77 7.91
N ASP A 281 -6.17 -15.68 8.02
CA ASP A 281 -5.02 -15.39 7.14
C ASP A 281 -5.40 -15.15 5.66
N GLU A 282 -6.59 -14.59 5.47
CA GLU A 282 -7.26 -14.32 4.19
C GLU A 282 -7.28 -12.81 3.87
N GLU A 283 -6.38 -12.01 4.44
CA GLU A 283 -6.40 -10.55 4.25
C GLU A 283 -6.35 -10.16 2.77
N HIS A 284 -5.62 -10.94 1.97
CA HIS A 284 -5.51 -10.78 0.53
C HIS A 284 -6.84 -10.93 -0.24
N LEU A 285 -7.85 -11.55 0.36
CA LEU A 285 -9.19 -11.70 -0.20
C LEU A 285 -10.11 -10.51 0.12
N ILE A 286 -9.68 -9.56 0.96
CA ILE A 286 -10.47 -8.37 1.24
C ILE A 286 -10.66 -7.60 -0.08
N PRO A 287 -11.92 -7.37 -0.51
CA PRO A 287 -12.19 -6.65 -1.74
C PRO A 287 -11.82 -5.18 -1.52
N LEU A 288 -10.90 -4.67 -2.33
CA LEU A 288 -10.55 -3.25 -2.33
C LEU A 288 -10.96 -2.68 -3.68
N GLU A 289 -12.14 -2.07 -3.69
CA GLU A 289 -12.66 -1.32 -4.82
C GLU A 289 -12.38 0.16 -4.59
N ILE A 290 -11.69 0.81 -5.52
CA ILE A 290 -11.48 2.26 -5.49
C ILE A 290 -12.73 2.91 -6.08
N LEU A 291 -13.46 3.67 -5.26
CA LEU A 291 -14.70 4.34 -5.65
C LEU A 291 -14.43 5.71 -6.25
N TYR A 292 -13.42 6.41 -5.73
CA TYR A 292 -13.08 7.76 -6.16
C TYR A 292 -11.58 7.97 -6.19
N GLY A 293 -11.09 8.66 -7.23
CA GLY A 293 -9.76 9.22 -7.32
C GLY A 293 -9.85 10.72 -7.60
N VAL A 294 -9.49 11.56 -6.63
CA VAL A 294 -9.62 13.03 -6.77
C VAL A 294 -8.25 13.71 -6.68
N PRO A 295 -7.86 14.53 -7.68
CA PRO A 295 -6.68 15.38 -7.60
C PRO A 295 -6.94 16.62 -6.74
N TYR A 296 -6.11 16.86 -5.73
CA TYR A 296 -6.10 18.08 -4.94
C TYR A 296 -4.87 18.92 -5.26
N ARG A 297 -5.09 20.20 -5.54
CA ARG A 297 -4.02 21.16 -5.79
C ARG A 297 -3.99 22.24 -4.72
N LEU A 298 -2.83 22.37 -4.07
CA LEU A 298 -2.59 23.38 -3.05
C LEU A 298 -2.25 24.73 -3.69
N LYS A 299 -2.89 25.80 -3.20
CA LYS A 299 -2.64 27.18 -3.65
C LYS A 299 -2.53 28.14 -2.46
N PRO A 300 -1.37 28.79 -2.23
CA PRO A 300 -0.09 28.65 -2.94
C PRO A 300 0.52 27.23 -2.91
N GLU A 301 1.57 26.99 -3.69
CA GLU A 301 2.27 25.71 -3.67
C GLU A 301 2.93 25.46 -2.31
N VAL A 302 3.03 24.17 -1.95
CA VAL A 302 3.66 23.70 -0.71
C VAL A 302 4.89 22.89 -1.10
N SER A 303 6.07 23.30 -0.65
CA SER A 303 7.32 22.62 -0.99
C SER A 303 7.23 21.14 -0.62
N GLY A 304 7.68 20.29 -1.53
CA GLY A 304 7.67 18.85 -1.35
C GLY A 304 6.36 18.17 -1.71
N ILE A 305 5.21 18.85 -1.70
CA ILE A 305 3.91 18.26 -2.01
C ILE A 305 3.47 18.57 -3.41
#